data_AF-A0A7S0JB10-F1
#
_entry.id   AF-A0A7S0JB10-F1
#
_cell.length_a   1.000
_cell.length_b   1.000
_cell.length_c   1.000
_cell.angle_alpha   90.00
_cell.angle_beta   90.00
_cell.angle_gamma   90.00
#
_symmetry.space_group_name_H-M   'P 1'
#
loop_
_entity.id
_entity.type
_entity.pdbx_description
1 polymer ?
#
loop_
_entity_poly.entity_id
_entity_poly.type
_entity_poly.pdbx_seq_one_letter_code
_entity_poly.pdbx_strand_id
1 'polypeptide(L)'
;GCVGLSSAVRVVEARAHGFELPLKKPLQASNLAAISSRAGVLLILCATGGSGDRHVGIGELCPLPGRHRESLDEARAQLWAVAEALVGRALPLSVSQLGGALGAWLGVP
;
A
#
# COMPACT_ATOMS: atom_id res chain seq x y z
N GLY A 1 2.00 -36.08 7.02
CA GLY A 1 1.97 -35.45 5.69
C GLY A 1 1.41 -34.06 5.84
N CYS A 2 2.23 -33.02 5.65
CA CYS A 2 1.76 -31.64 5.76
C CYS A 2 1.01 -31.28 4.47
N VAL A 3 -0.27 -30.97 4.63
CA VAL A 3 -1.16 -30.54 3.54
C VAL A 3 -0.61 -29.22 3.00
N GLY A 4 -0.18 -29.23 1.74
CA GLY A 4 0.27 -28.04 1.03
C GLY A 4 -0.89 -27.07 0.85
N LEU A 5 -0.92 -26.00 1.63
CA LEU A 5 -1.75 -24.84 1.33
C LEU A 5 -1.05 -24.00 0.28
N SER A 6 -1.04 -24.52 -0.95
CA SER A 6 -0.77 -23.73 -2.14
C SER A 6 -2.03 -22.95 -2.48
N SER A 7 -2.08 -21.67 -2.15
CA SER A 7 -2.70 -20.70 -3.06
C SER A 7 -2.20 -19.31 -2.73
N ALA A 8 -1.06 -18.96 -3.30
CA ALA A 8 -0.71 -17.56 -3.46
C ALA A 8 -1.86 -16.84 -4.21
N VAL A 9 -2.21 -15.64 -3.80
CA VAL A 9 -3.20 -14.81 -4.52
C VAL A 9 -2.45 -13.98 -5.56
N ARG A 10 -2.93 -13.93 -6.79
CA ARG A 10 -2.29 -13.13 -7.84
C ARG A 10 -2.92 -11.77 -7.92
N VAL A 11 -2.15 -10.69 -7.83
CA VAL A 11 -2.66 -9.35 -8.09
C VAL A 11 -2.99 -9.23 -9.57
N VAL A 12 -4.22 -8.86 -9.88
CA VAL A 12 -4.70 -8.67 -11.26
C VAL A 12 -4.89 -7.21 -11.61
N GLU A 13 -5.03 -6.34 -10.61
CA GLU A 13 -5.29 -4.93 -10.82
C GLU A 13 -4.82 -4.12 -9.60
N ALA A 14 -4.32 -2.93 -9.87
CA ALA A 14 -4.03 -1.91 -8.86
C ALA A 14 -4.65 -0.57 -9.28
N ARG A 15 -5.28 0.13 -8.33
CA ARG A 15 -5.84 1.47 -8.52
C ARG A 15 -5.38 2.36 -7.39
N ALA A 16 -5.09 3.62 -7.72
CA ALA A 16 -4.75 4.64 -6.74
C ALA A 16 -5.71 5.83 -6.88
N HIS A 17 -6.25 6.29 -5.75
CA HIS A 17 -7.14 7.45 -5.71
C HIS A 17 -6.60 8.46 -4.70
N GLY A 18 -6.26 9.65 -5.20
CA GLY A 18 -5.95 10.78 -4.32
C GLY A 18 -7.20 11.22 -3.57
N PHE A 19 -7.03 11.62 -2.31
CA PHE A 19 -8.08 12.23 -1.51
C PHE A 19 -7.55 13.45 -0.76
N GLU A 20 -8.46 14.33 -0.40
CA GLU A 20 -8.23 15.37 0.58
C GLU A 20 -9.46 15.46 1.50
N LEU A 21 -9.22 15.34 2.81
CA LEU A 21 -10.27 15.34 3.81
C LEU A 21 -10.07 16.52 4.79
N PRO A 22 -11.07 17.39 4.98
CA PRO A 22 -10.98 18.44 5.98
C PRO A 22 -11.00 17.87 7.39
N LEU A 23 -10.19 18.44 8.27
CA LEU A 23 -10.17 18.10 9.69
C LEU A 23 -11.21 18.92 10.44
N LYS A 24 -11.92 18.28 11.39
CA LYS A 24 -12.89 18.95 12.26
C LYS A 24 -12.27 20.07 13.12
N LYS A 25 -10.99 19.94 13.43
CA LYS A 25 -10.16 20.93 14.14
C LYS A 25 -8.76 20.88 13.55
N PRO A 26 -8.06 22.02 13.43
CA PRO A 26 -6.68 22.01 12.97
C PRO A 26 -5.80 21.10 13.84
N LEU A 27 -5.00 20.26 13.21
CA LEU A 27 -3.99 19.46 13.88
C LEU A 27 -2.76 20.34 14.10
N GLN A 28 -2.45 20.62 15.37
CA GLN A 28 -1.18 21.21 15.76
C GLN A 28 -0.20 20.12 16.18
N ALA A 29 0.97 20.13 15.55
CA ALA A 29 2.13 19.37 15.99
C ALA A 29 3.26 20.37 16.31
N SER A 30 4.10 20.05 17.28
CA SER A 30 5.04 20.99 17.93
C SER A 30 5.94 21.78 16.96
N ASN A 31 6.22 21.23 15.77
CA ASN A 31 7.15 21.80 14.80
C ASN A 31 6.52 22.02 13.41
N LEU A 32 5.18 22.05 13.32
CA LEU A 32 4.47 22.17 12.05
C LEU A 32 3.43 23.29 12.09
N ALA A 33 3.26 23.95 10.95
CA ALA A 33 2.08 24.79 10.72
C ALA A 33 0.82 23.97 10.99
N ALA A 34 -0.20 24.62 11.56
CA ALA A 34 -1.46 23.95 11.85
C ALA A 34 -2.07 23.43 10.54
N ILE A 35 -2.38 22.14 10.50
CA ILE A 35 -2.93 21.47 9.33
C ILE A 35 -4.45 21.42 9.47
N SER A 36 -5.19 21.87 8.47
CA SER A 36 -6.66 21.84 8.43
C SER A 36 -7.24 20.76 7.52
N SER A 37 -6.42 20.09 6.69
CA SER A 37 -6.83 18.98 5.84
C SER A 37 -5.78 17.87 5.80
N ARG A 38 -6.21 16.64 5.53
CA ARG A 38 -5.33 15.49 5.29
C ARG A 38 -5.45 15.09 3.84
N ALA A 39 -4.35 15.23 3.11
CA ALA A 39 -4.23 14.74 1.74
C ALA A 39 -3.47 13.41 1.73
N GLY A 40 -3.94 12.48 0.92
CA GLY A 40 -3.38 11.14 0.85
C GLY A 40 -3.82 10.39 -0.40
N VAL A 41 -3.48 9.11 -0.43
CA VAL A 41 -3.81 8.19 -1.52
C VAL A 41 -4.39 6.91 -0.93
N LEU A 42 -5.52 6.46 -1.47
CA LEU A 42 -6.04 5.12 -1.25
C LEU A 42 -5.50 4.20 -2.35
N LEU A 43 -4.82 3.13 -1.96
CA LEU A 43 -4.42 2.04 -2.85
C LEU A 43 -5.45 0.92 -2.75
N ILE A 44 -5.97 0.49 -3.90
CA ILE A 44 -6.89 -0.65 -4.01
C ILE A 44 -6.20 -1.69 -4.88
N LEU A 45 -5.98 -2.89 -4.32
CA LEU A 45 -5.44 -4.04 -5.04
C LEU A 45 -6.54 -5.09 -5.20
N CYS A 46 -6.78 -5.52 -6.43
CA CYS A 46 -7.63 -6.69 -6.70
C CYS A 46 -6.73 -7.88 -6.97
N ALA A 47 -7.05 -9.02 -6.37
CA ALA A 47 -6.32 -10.27 -6.55
C ALA A 47 -7.26 -11.46 -6.78
N THR A 48 -6.73 -12.53 -7.35
CA THR A 48 -7.44 -13.79 -7.58
C THR A 48 -6.72 -14.96 -6.91
N GLY A 49 -7.45 -15.76 -6.14
CA GLY A 49 -6.96 -17.00 -5.55
C GLY A 49 -6.94 -18.16 -6.56
N GLY A 50 -6.32 -19.28 -6.18
CA GLY A 50 -6.21 -20.47 -7.04
C GLY A 50 -7.55 -21.15 -7.36
N SER A 51 -8.57 -20.93 -6.54
CA SER A 51 -9.97 -21.36 -6.73
C SER A 51 -10.78 -20.44 -7.65
N GLY A 52 -10.22 -19.30 -8.09
CA GLY A 52 -10.94 -18.26 -8.83
C GLY A 52 -11.63 -17.20 -7.95
N ASP A 53 -11.52 -17.32 -6.63
CA ASP A 53 -12.06 -16.32 -5.69
C ASP A 53 -11.38 -14.95 -5.88
N ARG A 54 -12.17 -13.88 -5.79
CA ARG A 54 -11.66 -12.50 -5.86
C ARG A 54 -11.45 -11.94 -4.47
N HIS A 55 -10.29 -11.32 -4.29
CA HIS A 55 -9.89 -10.63 -3.07
C HIS A 55 -9.65 -9.15 -3.38
N VAL A 56 -10.00 -8.28 -2.43
CA VAL A 56 -9.70 -6.85 -2.51
C VAL A 56 -8.97 -6.44 -1.25
N GLY A 57 -7.79 -5.83 -1.42
CA GLY A 57 -7.03 -5.20 -0.36
C GLY A 57 -7.08 -3.69 -0.51
N ILE A 58 -7.28 -2.98 0.60
CA ILE A 58 -7.28 -1.51 0.63
C ILE A 58 -6.21 -1.05 1.62
N GLY A 59 -5.35 -0.16 1.16
CA GLY A 59 -4.32 0.49 1.97
C GLY A 59 -4.36 2.00 1.81
N GLU A 60 -3.74 2.71 2.74
CA GLU A 60 -3.68 4.16 2.74
C GLU A 60 -2.23 4.64 2.85
N LEU A 61 -1.94 5.71 2.12
CA LEU A 61 -0.75 6.52 2.27
C LEU A 61 -1.18 7.97 2.57
N CYS A 62 -0.81 8.51 3.72
CA CYS A 62 -1.13 9.88 4.10
C CYS A 62 0.04 10.51 4.88
N PRO A 63 1.08 11.00 4.18
CA PRO A 63 2.25 11.60 4.81
C PRO A 63 1.86 12.80 5.66
N LEU A 64 2.54 12.98 6.80
CA LEU A 64 2.40 14.19 7.61
C LEU A 64 3.49 15.20 7.18
N PRO A 65 3.12 16.31 6.54
CA PRO A 65 4.08 17.31 6.06
C PRO A 65 5.05 17.73 7.17
N GLY A 66 6.35 17.78 6.86
CA GLY A 66 7.40 18.25 7.78
C GLY A 66 7.71 17.34 9.00
N ARG A 67 7.05 16.18 9.15
CA ARG A 67 7.49 15.14 10.10
C ARG A 67 8.40 14.11 9.44
N HIS A 68 8.27 13.92 8.14
CA HIS A 68 9.08 13.03 7.32
C HIS A 68 9.75 13.82 6.19
N ARG A 69 10.84 13.29 5.62
CA ARG A 69 11.51 13.88 4.45
C ARG A 69 10.73 13.69 3.14
N GLU A 70 9.68 12.89 3.18
CA GLU A 70 8.91 12.48 2.01
C GLU A 70 7.67 13.37 1.84
N SER A 71 7.51 13.93 0.64
CA SER A 71 6.33 14.66 0.21
C SER A 71 5.22 13.73 -0.26
N LEU A 72 3.98 14.23 -0.35
CA LEU A 72 2.86 13.45 -0.87
C LEU A 72 3.11 12.99 -2.32
N ASP A 73 3.73 13.84 -3.14
CA ASP A 73 4.01 13.50 -4.54
C ASP A 73 5.07 12.42 -4.67
N GLU A 74 6.16 12.50 -3.89
CA GLU A 74 7.19 11.45 -3.84
C GLU A 74 6.61 10.12 -3.34
N ALA A 75 5.84 10.16 -2.26
CA ALA A 75 5.21 8.99 -1.69
C ALA A 75 4.21 8.35 -2.66
N ARG A 76 3.42 9.17 -3.39
CA ARG A 76 2.51 8.69 -4.44
C ARG A 76 3.27 8.04 -5.58
N ALA A 77 4.38 8.63 -6.03
CA ALA A 77 5.19 8.05 -7.10
C ALA A 77 5.80 6.69 -6.71
N GLN A 78 6.31 6.58 -5.48
CA GLN A 78 6.82 5.32 -4.95
C GLN A 78 5.72 4.26 -4.82
N LEU A 79 4.56 4.65 -4.28
CA LEU A 79 3.40 3.76 -4.15
C LEU A 79 2.96 3.23 -5.52
N TRP A 80 2.94 4.08 -6.54
CA TRP A 80 2.57 3.69 -7.90
C TRP A 80 3.58 2.71 -8.51
N ALA A 81 4.89 2.97 -8.37
CA ALA A 81 5.93 2.06 -8.85
C ALA A 81 5.83 0.67 -8.20
N VAL A 82 5.56 0.62 -6.89
CA VAL A 82 5.34 -0.65 -6.17
C VAL A 82 4.05 -1.32 -6.65
N ALA A 83 2.95 -0.58 -6.78
CA ALA A 83 1.67 -1.11 -7.21
C ALA A 83 1.75 -1.75 -8.61
N GLU A 84 2.42 -1.07 -9.56
CA GLU A 84 2.69 -1.62 -10.90
C GLU A 84 3.54 -2.88 -10.84
N ALA A 85 4.61 -2.89 -10.03
CA ALA A 85 5.46 -4.04 -9.86
C ALA A 85 4.73 -5.26 -9.27
N LEU A 86 3.67 -5.03 -8.50
CA LEU A 86 2.86 -6.09 -7.88
C LEU A 86 1.86 -6.72 -8.86
N VAL A 87 1.37 -5.99 -9.87
CA VAL A 87 0.43 -6.55 -10.85
C VAL A 87 1.05 -7.76 -11.56
N GLY A 88 0.31 -8.85 -11.59
CA GLY A 88 0.77 -10.11 -12.13
C GLY A 88 1.65 -10.93 -11.17
N ARG A 89 2.05 -10.42 -10.00
CA ARG A 89 2.78 -11.21 -8.99
C ARG A 89 1.84 -12.01 -8.10
N ALA A 90 2.36 -13.14 -7.63
CA ALA A 90 1.72 -13.91 -6.58
C ALA A 90 2.12 -13.32 -5.22
N LEU A 91 1.13 -12.90 -4.44
CA LEU A 91 1.31 -12.53 -3.05
C LEU A 91 1.27 -13.80 -2.20
N PRO A 92 2.17 -13.97 -1.23
CA PRO A 92 1.97 -14.94 -0.18
C PRO A 92 0.73 -14.58 0.64
N LEU A 93 0.08 -15.58 1.23
CA LEU A 93 -1.11 -15.36 2.06
C LEU A 93 -0.78 -14.62 3.37
N SER A 94 0.49 -14.65 3.81
CA SER A 94 0.95 -13.85 4.93
C SER A 94 2.34 -13.24 4.71
N VAL A 95 2.56 -12.05 5.27
CA VAL A 95 3.87 -11.39 5.27
C VAL A 95 4.93 -12.24 5.99
N SER A 96 4.54 -13.02 7.00
CA SER A 96 5.45 -13.94 7.70
C SER A 96 6.05 -15.02 6.79
N GLN A 97 5.36 -15.41 5.71
CA GLN A 97 5.87 -16.35 4.72
C GLN A 97 7.02 -15.78 3.88
N LEU A 98 7.24 -14.46 3.92
CA LEU A 98 8.36 -13.82 3.22
C LEU A 98 9.71 -14.03 3.92
N GLY A 99 9.76 -14.48 5.18
CA GLY A 99 11.02 -14.82 5.85
C GLY A 99 12.05 -13.68 5.89
N GLY A 100 11.61 -12.42 5.97
CA GLY A 100 12.49 -11.25 5.90
C GLY A 100 12.90 -10.83 4.48
N ALA A 101 12.48 -11.56 3.45
CA ALA A 101 12.80 -11.29 2.05
C ALA A 101 11.82 -10.30 1.37
N LEU A 102 11.28 -9.32 2.11
CA LEU A 102 10.32 -8.36 1.57
C LEU A 102 10.91 -7.55 0.41
N GLY A 103 12.15 -7.07 0.53
CA GLY A 103 12.84 -6.31 -0.52
C GLY A 103 13.02 -7.12 -1.81
N ALA A 104 13.58 -8.34 -1.67
CA ALA A 104 13.73 -9.28 -2.79
C ALA A 104 12.39 -9.62 -3.47
N TRP A 105 11.33 -9.80 -2.67
CA TRP A 105 9.99 -10.06 -3.20
C TRP A 105 9.37 -8.86 -3.93
N LEU A 106 9.63 -7.63 -3.47
CA LEU A 106 9.20 -6.41 -4.15
C LEU A 106 10.06 -6.10 -5.38
N GLY A 107 11.24 -6.70 -5.52
CA GLY A 107 12.18 -6.40 -6.60
C GLY A 107 12.81 -5.01 -6.49
N VAL A 108 12.83 -4.45 -5.28
CA VAL A 108 13.58 -3.23 -4.94
C VAL A 108 14.94 -3.65 -4.36
N PRO A 109 16.03 -2.95 -4.73
CA PRO A 109 17.39 -3.25 -4.25
C PRO A 109 17.53 -3.12 -2.72
#